data_AF-A0A9P0K5Q2-F1
#
_entry.id   AF-A0A9P0K5Q2-F1
#
_cell.length_a   1.000
_cell.length_b   1.000
_cell.length_c   1.000
_cell.angle_alpha   90.00
_cell.angle_beta   90.00
_cell.angle_gamma   90.00
#
_symmetry.space_group_name_H-M   'P 1'
#
loop_
_entity.id
_entity.type
_entity.pdbx_description
1 polymer ?
#
loop_
_entity_poly.entity_id
_entity_poly.type
_entity_poly.pdbx_seq_one_letter_code
_entity_poly.pdbx_strand_id
1 'polypeptide(L)'
;MEKPPFNFTNPLKYFGGEKRIRAEAAYLYDSVHVYAKALTKVLDAGGNPRNGTAVIDAMKGTHYKSAMGYMVYMDENGDAEGNYTLIARKSLSEREKQGYGLFPVGIFALRRSDTRLPELQMTDRIDWISGQPPISVPECGFRGEKCITHTVEISSGVAGGVFIVVLVISLVLYRNWRYEQELDSLLWKIDFKDIQMSEENSNNQSMKSRVRDTL
;
A
#
# COMPACT_ATOMS: atom_id res chain seq x y z
N MET A 1 -25.14 -43.93 -2.92
CA MET A 1 -26.16 -44.55 -2.05
C MET A 1 -26.75 -45.83 -2.64
N GLU A 2 -26.33 -46.29 -3.83
CA GLU A 2 -26.84 -47.53 -4.45
C GLU A 2 -26.31 -48.82 -3.78
N LYS A 3 -25.32 -48.70 -2.90
CA LYS A 3 -24.75 -49.81 -2.13
C LYS A 3 -25.44 -49.96 -0.77
N PRO A 4 -25.30 -51.12 -0.11
CA PRO A 4 -25.79 -51.32 1.25
C PRO A 4 -25.23 -50.27 2.22
N PRO A 5 -25.96 -49.89 3.29
CA PRO A 5 -27.26 -50.42 3.71
C PRO A 5 -28.46 -49.76 3.02
N PHE A 6 -28.26 -48.65 2.31
CA PHE A 6 -29.36 -47.82 1.81
C PHE A 6 -29.97 -48.32 0.50
N ASN A 7 -29.20 -48.99 -0.36
CA ASN A 7 -29.66 -49.57 -1.64
C ASN A 7 -30.56 -48.63 -2.48
N PHE A 8 -30.28 -47.33 -2.47
CA PHE A 8 -31.07 -46.32 -3.16
C PHE A 8 -30.55 -46.14 -4.60
N THR A 9 -31.27 -46.71 -5.58
CA THR A 9 -30.96 -46.61 -7.01
C THR A 9 -31.13 -45.18 -7.51
N ASN A 10 -30.23 -44.70 -8.38
CA ASN A 10 -30.34 -43.37 -8.96
C ASN A 10 -31.51 -43.31 -9.98
N PRO A 11 -32.63 -42.61 -9.69
CA PRO A 11 -33.75 -42.55 -10.61
C PRO A 11 -33.41 -41.80 -11.91
N LEU A 12 -32.37 -40.96 -11.92
CA LEU A 12 -31.91 -40.23 -13.09
C LEU A 12 -31.14 -41.12 -14.08
N LYS A 13 -30.69 -42.30 -13.66
CA LYS A 13 -29.97 -43.25 -14.52
C LYS A 13 -30.80 -43.70 -15.72
N TYR A 14 -32.12 -43.81 -15.56
CA TYR A 14 -33.07 -44.13 -16.63
C TYR A 14 -33.11 -43.08 -17.74
N PHE A 15 -32.76 -41.83 -17.42
CA PHE A 15 -32.73 -40.71 -18.36
C PHE A 15 -31.31 -40.37 -18.83
N GLY A 16 -30.33 -41.25 -18.57
CA GLY A 16 -28.91 -41.01 -18.88
C GLY A 16 -28.27 -39.90 -18.04
N GLY A 17 -28.92 -39.49 -16.95
CA GLY A 17 -28.45 -38.42 -16.07
C GLY A 17 -27.66 -38.95 -14.87
N GLU A 18 -26.50 -38.33 -14.60
CA GLU A 18 -25.77 -38.55 -13.37
C GLU A 18 -26.30 -37.66 -12.24
N LYS A 19 -26.41 -38.21 -11.03
CA LYS A 19 -26.80 -37.43 -9.85
C LYS A 19 -25.67 -36.48 -9.47
N ARG A 20 -25.83 -35.20 -9.78
CA ARG A 20 -24.95 -34.14 -9.27
C ARG A 20 -25.23 -33.91 -7.79
N ILE A 21 -24.29 -34.34 -6.95
CA ILE A 21 -24.32 -34.09 -5.51
C ILE A 21 -23.65 -32.75 -5.25
N ARG A 22 -24.29 -31.88 -4.47
CA ARG A 22 -23.68 -30.61 -4.07
C ARG A 22 -22.56 -30.87 -3.07
N ALA A 23 -21.53 -30.03 -3.08
CA ALA A 23 -20.37 -30.20 -2.19
C ALA A 23 -20.77 -30.21 -0.70
N GLU A 24 -21.77 -29.41 -0.32
CA GLU A 24 -22.26 -29.30 1.06
C GLU A 24 -22.84 -30.62 1.57
N ALA A 25 -23.48 -31.41 0.68
CA ALA A 25 -24.02 -32.71 1.04
C ALA A 25 -22.88 -33.73 1.28
N ALA A 26 -21.77 -33.61 0.55
CA ALA A 26 -20.59 -34.43 0.79
C ALA A 26 -19.92 -34.06 2.11
N TYR A 27 -19.82 -32.77 2.44
CA TYR A 27 -19.28 -32.32 3.74
C TYR A 27 -20.10 -32.85 4.91
N LEU A 28 -21.43 -32.78 4.84
CA LEU A 28 -22.29 -33.33 5.90
C LEU A 28 -22.12 -34.85 6.05
N TYR A 29 -22.01 -35.57 4.94
CA TYR A 29 -21.74 -37.01 4.97
C TYR A 29 -20.41 -37.31 5.64
N ASP A 30 -19.36 -36.57 5.27
CA ASP A 30 -18.03 -36.73 5.82
C ASP A 30 -18.01 -36.45 7.33
N SER A 31 -18.65 -35.37 7.79
CA SER A 31 -18.74 -35.01 9.22
C SER A 31 -19.36 -36.13 10.05
N VAL A 32 -20.47 -36.71 9.59
CA VAL A 32 -21.13 -37.82 10.30
C VAL A 32 -20.25 -39.07 10.29
N HIS A 33 -19.57 -39.36 9.18
CA HIS A 33 -18.72 -40.54 9.06
C HIS A 33 -17.47 -40.45 9.94
N VAL A 34 -16.82 -39.29 9.98
CA VAL A 34 -15.68 -39.01 10.87
C VAL A 34 -16.11 -39.12 12.32
N TYR A 35 -17.24 -38.52 12.69
CA TYR A 35 -17.81 -38.66 14.04
C TYR A 35 -18.08 -40.11 14.42
N ALA A 36 -18.77 -40.87 13.57
CA ALA A 36 -19.08 -42.26 13.84
C ALA A 36 -17.81 -43.09 14.02
N LYS A 37 -16.80 -42.89 13.16
CA LYS A 37 -15.51 -43.60 13.25
C LYS A 37 -14.76 -43.28 14.54
N ALA A 38 -14.74 -42.01 14.96
CA ALA A 38 -14.11 -41.60 16.21
C ALA A 38 -14.86 -42.16 17.42
N LEU A 39 -16.19 -42.10 17.42
CA LEU A 39 -17.03 -42.67 18.47
C LEU A 39 -16.83 -44.18 18.61
N THR A 40 -16.77 -44.91 17.49
CA THR A 40 -16.47 -46.35 17.50
C THR A 40 -15.12 -46.62 18.17
N LYS A 41 -14.06 -45.87 17.84
CA LYS A 41 -12.75 -46.02 18.51
C LYS A 41 -12.84 -45.81 20.03
N VAL A 42 -13.59 -44.81 20.48
CA VAL A 42 -13.78 -44.55 21.92
C VAL A 42 -14.53 -45.70 22.59
N LEU A 43 -15.58 -46.21 21.95
CA LEU A 43 -16.36 -47.34 22.47
C LEU A 43 -15.55 -48.63 22.53
N ASP A 44 -14.76 -48.94 21.49
CA ASP A 44 -13.90 -50.11 21.43
C ASP A 44 -12.81 -50.07 22.51
N ALA A 45 -12.37 -48.87 22.90
CA ALA A 45 -11.46 -48.65 24.02
C ALA A 45 -12.15 -48.70 25.41
N GLY A 46 -13.46 -49.00 25.47
CA GLY A 46 -14.24 -49.00 26.71
C GLY A 46 -14.58 -47.61 27.25
N GLY A 47 -14.42 -46.56 26.45
CA GLY A 47 -14.68 -45.18 26.81
C GLY A 47 -16.17 -44.83 26.86
N ASN A 48 -16.49 -43.71 27.52
CA ASN A 48 -17.86 -43.21 27.62
C ASN A 48 -18.26 -42.44 26.34
N PRO A 49 -19.33 -42.82 25.62
CA PRO A 49 -19.78 -42.11 24.42
C PRO A 49 -20.25 -40.67 24.67
N ARG A 50 -20.55 -40.31 25.93
CA ARG A 50 -20.91 -38.93 26.32
C ARG A 50 -19.69 -38.05 26.63
N ASN A 51 -18.48 -38.62 26.66
CA ASN A 51 -17.26 -37.84 26.82
C ASN A 51 -16.86 -37.22 25.47
N GLY A 52 -17.40 -36.04 25.18
CA GLY A 52 -17.14 -35.33 23.92
C GLY A 52 -15.65 -35.04 23.68
N THR A 53 -14.89 -34.74 24.73
CA THR A 53 -13.44 -34.49 24.63
C THR A 53 -12.72 -35.71 24.08
N ALA A 54 -13.00 -36.91 24.61
CA ALA A 54 -12.40 -38.15 24.13
C ALA A 54 -12.77 -38.45 22.66
N VAL A 55 -14.00 -38.12 22.25
CA VAL A 55 -14.44 -38.29 20.85
C VAL A 55 -13.72 -37.33 19.91
N ILE A 56 -13.58 -36.05 20.29
CA ILE A 56 -12.86 -35.06 19.50
C ILE A 56 -11.37 -35.39 19.41
N ASP A 57 -10.74 -35.80 20.51
CA ASP A 57 -9.34 -36.21 20.51
C ASP A 57 -9.10 -37.45 19.63
N ALA A 58 -10.08 -38.35 19.51
CA ALA A 58 -10.02 -39.48 18.59
C ALA A 58 -10.21 -39.10 17.10
N MET A 59 -10.68 -37.88 16.80
CA MET A 59 -10.76 -37.32 15.43
C MET A 59 -9.47 -36.65 14.99
N LYS A 60 -8.79 -35.94 15.89
CA LYS A 60 -7.55 -35.19 15.60
C LYS A 60 -6.42 -36.09 15.12
N GLY A 61 -5.57 -35.56 14.25
CA GLY A 61 -4.44 -36.29 13.68
C GLY A 61 -4.83 -37.48 12.78
N THR A 62 -6.09 -37.55 12.33
CA THR A 62 -6.57 -38.67 11.50
C THR A 62 -6.76 -38.26 10.04
N HIS A 63 -6.62 -39.25 9.15
CA HIS A 63 -6.95 -39.09 7.74
C HIS A 63 -8.26 -39.81 7.42
N TYR A 64 -9.08 -39.21 6.56
CA TYR A 64 -10.27 -39.84 6.01
C TYR A 64 -10.44 -39.54 4.52
N LYS A 65 -11.14 -40.43 3.81
CA LYS A 65 -11.48 -40.24 2.41
C LYS A 65 -12.85 -39.59 2.32
N SER A 66 -12.91 -38.38 1.76
CA SER A 66 -14.15 -37.65 1.52
C SER A 66 -15.06 -38.41 0.55
N ALA A 67 -16.37 -38.23 0.68
CA ALA A 67 -17.35 -38.65 -0.32
C ALA A 67 -17.10 -38.03 -1.71
N MET A 68 -16.40 -36.90 -1.77
CA MET A 68 -15.94 -36.29 -3.03
C MET A 68 -14.71 -36.98 -3.62
N GLY A 69 -14.09 -37.92 -2.89
CA GLY A 69 -13.05 -38.82 -3.39
C GLY A 69 -11.62 -38.46 -2.99
N TYR A 70 -11.37 -37.25 -2.48
CA TYR A 70 -10.05 -36.82 -2.01
C TYR A 70 -9.79 -37.20 -0.55
N MET A 71 -8.50 -37.28 -0.18
CA MET A 71 -8.07 -37.50 1.20
C MET A 71 -8.05 -36.17 1.95
N VAL A 72 -8.55 -36.18 3.18
CA VAL A 72 -8.57 -35.05 4.10
C VAL A 72 -7.82 -35.44 5.36
N TYR A 73 -7.04 -34.51 5.88
CA TYR A 73 -6.35 -34.63 7.16
C TYR A 73 -7.05 -33.76 8.21
N MET A 74 -7.27 -34.29 9.41
CA MET A 74 -7.76 -33.54 10.55
C MET A 74 -6.56 -33.12 11.40
N ASP A 75 -6.33 -31.82 11.53
CA ASP A 75 -5.19 -31.32 12.30
C ASP A 75 -5.39 -31.44 13.82
N GLU A 76 -4.42 -30.92 14.59
CA GLU A 76 -4.44 -30.93 16.06
C GLU A 76 -5.49 -29.98 16.67
N ASN A 77 -5.94 -29.00 15.90
CA ASN A 77 -7.01 -28.07 16.30
C ASN A 77 -8.40 -28.65 16.03
N GLY A 78 -8.49 -29.71 15.20
CA GLY A 78 -9.74 -30.27 14.71
C GLY A 78 -10.24 -29.60 13.43
N ASP A 79 -9.35 -28.94 12.68
CA ASP A 79 -9.62 -28.31 11.40
C ASP A 79 -9.26 -29.24 10.23
N ALA A 80 -10.14 -29.27 9.23
CA ALA A 80 -10.03 -30.19 8.09
C ALA A 80 -9.12 -29.59 7.02
N GLU A 81 -7.92 -30.15 6.90
CA GLU A 81 -6.94 -29.81 5.88
C GLU A 81 -7.15 -30.66 4.63
N GLY A 82 -7.46 -29.99 3.52
CA GLY A 82 -7.67 -30.61 2.22
C GLY A 82 -6.72 -30.06 1.16
N ASN A 83 -6.55 -30.83 0.08
CA ASN A 83 -5.89 -30.31 -1.12
C ASN A 83 -6.84 -29.34 -1.83
N TYR A 84 -6.36 -28.14 -2.13
CA TYR A 84 -7.14 -27.14 -2.86
C TYR A 84 -6.68 -27.05 -4.32
N THR A 85 -7.65 -26.99 -5.25
CA THR A 85 -7.38 -26.80 -6.67
C THR A 85 -7.70 -25.36 -7.05
N LEU A 86 -6.76 -24.69 -7.71
CA LEU A 86 -6.98 -23.39 -8.32
C LEU A 86 -7.74 -23.58 -9.63
N ILE A 87 -8.89 -22.92 -9.76
CA ILE A 87 -9.75 -22.97 -10.93
C ILE A 87 -9.79 -21.58 -11.55
N ALA A 88 -9.63 -21.50 -12.88
CA ALA A 88 -9.73 -20.26 -13.62
C ALA A 88 -10.78 -20.34 -14.72
N ARG A 89 -11.32 -19.16 -15.08
CA ARG A 89 -12.22 -19.01 -16.21
C ARG A 89 -11.42 -19.04 -17.50
N LYS A 90 -11.70 -20.00 -18.39
CA LYS A 90 -11.08 -20.10 -19.73
C LYS A 90 -12.15 -20.06 -20.82
N SER A 91 -11.75 -19.61 -22.00
CA SER A 91 -12.63 -19.63 -23.17
C SER A 91 -12.77 -21.06 -23.69
N LEU A 92 -14.00 -21.48 -23.98
CA LEU A 92 -14.26 -22.73 -24.67
C LEU A 92 -13.86 -22.56 -26.14
N SER A 93 -13.09 -23.51 -26.67
CA SER A 93 -12.71 -23.55 -28.09
C SER A 93 -13.94 -23.41 -29.00
N GLU A 94 -13.78 -22.80 -30.19
CA GLU A 94 -14.84 -22.64 -31.19
C GLU A 94 -15.60 -23.94 -31.50
N ARG A 95 -14.97 -25.11 -31.30
CA ARG A 95 -15.63 -26.42 -31.48
C ARG A 95 -16.74 -26.73 -30.46
N GLU A 96 -16.73 -26.11 -29.28
CA GLU A 96 -17.59 -26.50 -28.15
C GLU A 96 -18.61 -25.42 -27.72
N LYS A 97 -18.89 -24.44 -28.59
CA LYS A 97 -19.73 -23.23 -28.42
C LYS A 97 -18.95 -22.03 -27.86
N GLN A 98 -19.26 -20.84 -28.39
CA GLN A 98 -18.82 -19.56 -27.81
C GLN A 98 -19.27 -19.47 -26.35
N GLY A 99 -18.32 -19.49 -25.43
CA GLY A 99 -18.61 -19.45 -24.00
C GLY A 99 -17.36 -19.49 -23.14
N TYR A 100 -17.58 -19.47 -21.83
CA TYR A 100 -16.53 -19.58 -20.83
C TYR A 100 -16.84 -20.74 -19.89
N GLY A 101 -15.81 -21.51 -19.56
CA GLY A 101 -15.87 -22.58 -18.56
C GLY A 101 -14.91 -22.32 -17.42
N LEU A 102 -15.09 -23.07 -16.34
CA LEU A 102 -14.18 -23.11 -15.19
C LEU A 102 -13.31 -24.35 -15.31
N PHE A 103 -12.00 -24.15 -15.37
CA PHE A 103 -11.02 -25.22 -15.56
C PHE A 103 -9.95 -25.19 -14.49
N PRO A 104 -9.49 -26.35 -14.00
CA PRO A 104 -8.39 -26.41 -13.05
C PRO A 104 -7.10 -25.92 -13.73
N VAL A 105 -6.39 -24.99 -13.09
CA VAL A 105 -5.13 -24.42 -13.59
C VAL A 105 -3.97 -24.56 -12.62
N GLY A 106 -4.22 -25.02 -11.40
CA GLY A 106 -3.17 -25.28 -10.42
C GLY A 106 -3.69 -25.99 -9.18
N ILE A 107 -2.78 -26.31 -8.29
CA ILE A 107 -3.03 -27.06 -7.05
C ILE A 107 -2.20 -26.45 -5.92
N PHE A 108 -2.79 -26.29 -4.76
CA PHE A 108 -2.10 -25.92 -3.53
C PHE A 108 -1.59 -27.20 -2.88
N ALA A 109 -0.29 -27.45 -3.02
CA ALA A 109 0.37 -28.61 -2.47
C ALA A 109 1.01 -28.26 -1.11
N LEU A 110 0.72 -29.05 -0.09
CA LEU A 110 1.47 -29.01 1.17
C LEU A 110 2.87 -29.57 0.92
N ARG A 111 3.89 -28.73 1.11
CA ARG A 111 5.29 -29.16 1.00
C ARG A 111 5.66 -29.90 2.28
N ARG A 112 6.42 -31.01 2.18
CA ARG A 112 6.91 -31.77 3.36
C ARG A 112 7.87 -30.99 4.28
N SER A 113 8.28 -29.77 3.91
CA SER A 113 9.10 -28.91 4.77
C SER A 113 8.23 -28.19 5.80
N ASP A 114 8.79 -27.84 6.96
CA ASP A 114 8.19 -27.14 8.12
C ASP A 114 7.43 -25.82 7.84
N THR A 115 7.23 -25.45 6.59
CA THR A 115 6.40 -24.34 6.17
C THR A 115 4.92 -24.74 6.22
N ARG A 116 4.17 -24.18 7.18
CA ARG A 116 2.71 -24.35 7.31
C ARG A 116 1.89 -23.76 6.15
N LEU A 117 2.54 -23.21 5.12
CA LEU A 117 1.85 -22.57 4.00
C LEU A 117 1.92 -23.48 2.76
N PRO A 118 0.78 -23.77 2.12
CA PRO A 118 0.77 -24.54 0.89
C PRO A 118 1.39 -23.74 -0.26
N GLU A 119 2.08 -24.44 -1.15
CA GLU A 119 2.71 -23.85 -2.34
C GLU A 119 1.78 -24.03 -3.54
N LEU A 120 1.53 -22.95 -4.29
CA LEU A 120 0.74 -23.01 -5.52
C LEU A 120 1.59 -23.58 -6.66
N GLN A 121 1.21 -24.77 -7.13
CA GLN A 121 1.78 -25.42 -8.30
C GLN A 121 0.84 -25.23 -9.50
N MET A 122 1.30 -24.51 -10.52
CA MET A 122 0.51 -24.26 -11.73
C MET A 122 0.60 -25.45 -12.69
N THR A 123 -0.56 -25.98 -13.10
CA THR A 123 -0.67 -27.06 -14.09
C THR A 123 -0.99 -26.50 -15.48
N ASP A 124 -1.62 -25.33 -15.53
CA ASP A 124 -2.00 -24.64 -16.77
C ASP A 124 -1.92 -23.12 -16.56
N ARG A 125 -1.93 -22.35 -17.64
CA ARG A 125 -1.91 -20.88 -17.61
C ARG A 125 -3.32 -20.32 -17.39
N ILE A 126 -3.38 -19.22 -16.64
CA ILE A 126 -4.58 -18.39 -16.50
C ILE A 126 -4.68 -17.46 -17.70
N ASP A 127 -5.84 -17.45 -18.35
CA ASP A 127 -6.13 -16.59 -19.50
C ASP A 127 -6.49 -15.18 -19.01
N TRP A 128 -5.48 -14.41 -18.62
CA TRP A 128 -5.66 -13.01 -18.23
C TRP A 128 -6.14 -12.17 -19.41
N ILE A 129 -7.09 -11.27 -19.18
CA ILE A 129 -7.65 -10.39 -20.23
C ILE A 129 -6.56 -9.53 -20.89
N SER A 130 -5.61 -9.03 -20.10
CA SER A 130 -4.46 -8.26 -20.56
C SER A 130 -3.23 -9.12 -20.92
N GLY A 131 -3.36 -10.45 -20.87
CA GLY A 131 -2.26 -11.40 -21.09
C GLY A 131 -1.32 -11.60 -19.88
N GLN A 132 -1.41 -10.77 -18.84
CA GLN A 132 -0.59 -10.87 -17.62
C GLN A 132 -1.44 -10.67 -16.35
N PRO A 133 -0.99 -11.18 -15.19
CA PRO A 133 -1.63 -10.88 -13.91
C PRO A 133 -1.70 -9.36 -13.68
N PRO A 134 -2.85 -8.83 -13.23
CA PRO A 134 -2.96 -7.41 -12.91
C PRO A 134 -2.04 -7.06 -11.74
N ILE A 135 -1.54 -5.81 -11.74
CA ILE A 135 -0.80 -5.27 -10.61
C ILE A 135 -1.69 -5.29 -9.35
N SER A 136 -1.13 -5.75 -8.23
CA SER A 136 -1.87 -5.85 -6.96
C SER A 136 -2.07 -4.49 -6.29
N VAL A 137 -1.25 -3.49 -6.63
CA VAL A 137 -1.31 -2.13 -6.12
C VAL A 137 -1.17 -1.16 -7.29
N PRO A 138 -2.02 -0.12 -7.41
CA PRO A 138 -1.86 0.93 -8.41
C PRO A 138 -0.51 1.65 -8.29
N GLU A 139 -0.03 2.24 -9.39
CA GLU A 139 1.26 2.94 -9.42
C GLU A 139 1.37 4.06 -8.38
N CYS A 140 0.33 4.87 -8.25
CA CYS A 140 0.26 5.95 -7.24
C CYS A 140 -0.17 5.47 -5.84
N GLY A 141 -0.35 4.17 -5.63
CA GLY A 141 -0.94 3.65 -4.40
C GLY A 141 -2.45 3.81 -4.34
N PHE A 142 -3.11 3.19 -3.36
CA PHE A 142 -4.58 3.19 -3.28
C PHE A 142 -5.15 4.57 -2.90
N ARG A 143 -4.33 5.41 -2.24
CA ARG A 143 -4.71 6.74 -1.75
C ARG A 143 -3.84 7.84 -2.36
N GLY A 144 -3.11 7.56 -3.43
CA GLY A 144 -2.20 8.53 -4.04
C GLY A 144 -0.90 8.73 -3.26
N GLU A 145 -0.60 7.88 -2.28
CA GLU A 145 0.53 8.02 -1.36
C GLU A 145 1.91 7.98 -2.04
N LYS A 146 2.02 7.36 -3.22
CA LYS A 146 3.29 7.26 -3.97
C LYS A 146 3.53 8.42 -4.94
N CYS A 147 2.50 9.20 -5.26
CA CYS A 147 2.55 10.29 -6.24
C CYS A 147 2.45 11.68 -5.59
N ILE A 148 2.90 11.81 -4.34
CA ILE A 148 2.93 13.08 -3.62
C ILE A 148 4.08 13.92 -4.19
N THR A 149 3.76 15.13 -4.66
CA THR A 149 4.74 16.10 -5.16
C THR A 149 4.91 17.22 -4.13
N HIS A 150 6.08 17.30 -3.49
CA HIS A 150 6.42 18.39 -2.55
C HIS A 150 6.87 19.68 -3.25
N THR A 151 6.68 19.77 -4.57
CA THR A 151 7.17 20.88 -5.40
C THR A 151 6.61 22.23 -4.94
N VAL A 152 5.34 22.28 -4.52
CA VAL A 152 4.70 23.52 -4.02
C VAL A 152 5.20 23.90 -2.63
N GLU A 153 5.43 22.92 -1.77
CA GLU A 153 5.90 23.12 -0.40
C GLU A 153 7.36 23.63 -0.39
N ILE A 154 8.23 23.03 -1.21
CA ILE A 154 9.64 23.44 -1.33
C ILE A 154 9.75 24.81 -2.01
N SER A 155 9.00 25.05 -3.10
CA SER A 155 9.06 26.33 -3.82
C SER A 155 8.56 27.50 -3.00
N SER A 156 7.51 27.31 -2.19
CA SER A 156 7.02 28.34 -1.26
C SER A 156 8.03 28.65 -0.16
N GLY A 157 8.72 27.63 0.39
CA GLY A 157 9.77 27.82 1.38
C GLY A 157 10.96 28.63 0.84
N VAL A 158 11.43 28.32 -0.37
CA VAL A 158 12.53 29.04 -1.02
C VAL A 158 12.13 30.50 -1.33
N ALA A 159 10.95 30.72 -1.90
CA ALA A 159 10.46 32.07 -2.20
C ALA A 159 10.31 32.92 -0.93
N GLY A 160 9.77 32.34 0.15
CA GLY A 160 9.66 33.00 1.45
C GLY A 160 11.02 33.34 2.07
N GLY A 161 11.99 32.43 1.99
CA GLY A 161 13.35 32.66 2.46
C GLY A 161 14.03 33.82 1.73
N VAL A 162 13.94 33.86 0.40
CA VAL A 162 14.49 34.95 -0.41
C VAL A 162 13.84 36.29 -0.05
N PHE A 163 12.52 36.32 0.13
CA PHE A 163 11.80 37.52 0.52
C PHE A 163 12.28 38.09 1.87
N ILE A 164 12.50 37.23 2.87
CA ILE A 164 13.04 37.65 4.17
C ILE A 164 14.45 38.22 4.04
N VAL A 165 15.33 37.58 3.25
CA VAL A 165 16.69 38.08 3.03
C VAL A 165 16.68 39.47 2.40
N VAL A 166 15.84 39.67 1.38
CA VAL A 166 15.69 40.99 0.72
C VAL A 166 15.17 42.04 1.71
N LEU A 167 14.21 41.69 2.57
CA LEU A 167 13.72 42.59 3.62
C LEU A 167 14.80 42.97 4.64
N VAL A 168 15.64 42.02 5.06
CA VAL A 168 16.74 42.32 5.99
C VAL A 168 17.76 43.25 5.33
N ILE A 169 18.14 42.97 4.08
CA ILE A 169 19.08 43.81 3.33
C ILE A 169 18.52 45.23 3.18
N SER A 170 17.25 45.36 2.78
CA SER A 170 16.62 46.67 2.61
C SER A 170 16.52 47.45 3.92
N LEU A 171 16.21 46.78 5.04
CA LEU A 171 16.23 47.40 6.37
C LEU A 171 17.63 47.87 6.77
N VAL A 172 18.68 47.09 6.50
CA VAL A 172 20.06 47.48 6.79
C VAL A 172 20.46 48.69 5.95
N LEU A 173 20.18 48.67 4.64
CA LEU A 173 20.45 49.80 3.74
C LEU A 173 19.69 51.05 4.15
N TYR A 174 18.40 50.91 4.50
CA TYR A 174 17.59 52.03 5.00
C TYR A 174 18.17 52.62 6.27
N ARG A 175 18.55 51.76 7.23
CA ARG A 175 19.17 52.20 8.48
C ARG A 175 20.49 52.91 8.23
N ASN A 176 21.32 52.38 7.34
CA ASN A 176 22.61 52.99 6.96
C ASN A 176 22.42 54.35 6.28
N TRP A 177 21.48 54.46 5.34
CA TRP A 177 21.15 55.72 4.68
C TRP A 177 20.65 56.78 5.68
N ARG A 178 19.81 56.38 6.65
CA ARG A 178 19.34 57.26 7.73
C ARG A 178 20.49 57.76 8.61
N TYR A 179 21.48 56.92 8.87
CA TYR A 179 22.67 57.30 9.63
C TYR A 179 23.53 58.32 8.89
N GLU A 180 23.81 58.11 7.60
CA GLU A 180 24.58 59.06 6.78
C GLU A 180 23.87 60.42 6.65
N GLN A 181 22.53 60.42 6.51
CA GLN A 181 21.76 61.66 6.44
C GLN A 181 21.84 62.48 7.76
N GLU A 182 22.03 61.80 8.89
CA GLU A 182 22.23 62.42 10.19
C GLU A 182 23.61 63.10 10.29
N LEU A 183 24.64 62.49 9.70
CA LEU A 183 26.01 63.02 9.65
C LEU A 183 26.15 64.21 8.70
N ASP A 184 25.56 64.14 7.51
CA ASP A 184 25.59 65.25 6.53
C ASP A 184 24.91 66.53 7.05
N SER A 185 23.98 66.39 8.01
CA SER A 185 23.33 67.53 8.66
C SER A 185 24.27 68.39 9.53
N LEU A 186 25.48 67.91 9.81
CA LEU A 186 26.50 68.61 10.62
C LEU A 186 27.58 69.30 9.77
N LEU A 187 27.64 69.04 8.46
CA LEU A 187 28.74 69.50 7.59
C LEU A 187 28.69 71.00 7.29
N TRP A 188 27.51 71.62 7.35
CA TRP A 188 27.35 73.08 7.20
C TRP A 188 27.56 73.85 8.53
N LYS A 189 27.83 73.15 9.63
CA LYS A 189 28.03 73.77 10.95
C LYS A 189 29.47 74.31 11.05
N ILE A 190 29.63 75.57 10.68
CA ILE A 190 30.91 76.30 10.75
C ILE A 190 31.38 76.36 12.21
N ASP A 191 32.62 75.94 12.48
CA ASP A 191 33.23 76.03 13.80
C ASP A 191 33.53 77.51 14.12
N PHE A 192 33.18 77.95 15.33
CA PHE A 192 33.30 79.35 15.74
C PHE A 192 34.75 79.88 15.66
N LYS A 193 35.74 79.00 15.65
CA LYS A 193 37.17 79.36 15.53
C LYS A 193 37.57 79.87 14.15
N ASP A 194 36.80 79.54 13.12
CA ASP A 194 37.10 79.93 11.73
C ASP A 194 36.48 81.27 11.32
N ILE A 195 35.76 81.94 12.22
CA ILE A 195 35.19 83.26 11.99
C ILE A 195 36.24 84.32 12.33
N GLN A 196 36.95 84.84 11.31
CA GLN A 196 37.81 86.03 11.45
C GLN A 196 37.02 87.29 11.08
N MET A 197 36.86 88.22 12.02
CA MET A 197 36.28 89.55 11.77
C MET A 197 37.43 90.52 11.45
N SER A 198 37.45 91.09 10.25
CA SER A 198 38.42 92.12 9.86
C SER A 198 38.03 93.48 10.44
N GLU A 199 38.88 94.07 11.30
CA GLU A 199 38.77 95.48 11.73
C GLU A 199 39.35 96.41 10.66
N GLU A 200 38.51 97.31 10.14
CA GLU A 200 38.85 98.27 9.09
C GLU A 200 39.42 99.55 9.72
N ASN A 201 40.75 99.67 9.79
CA ASN A 201 41.42 100.90 10.20
C ASN A 201 41.60 101.84 8.99
N SER A 202 40.86 102.95 9.01
CA SER A 202 40.93 104.02 8.02
C SER A 202 42.26 104.78 8.08
N ASN A 203 42.99 104.86 6.96
CA ASN A 203 43.91 105.97 6.70
C ASN A 203 44.08 106.20 5.19
N ASN A 204 43.77 107.43 4.78
CA ASN A 204 43.85 107.95 3.41
C ASN A 204 45.30 108.04 2.91
N GLN A 205 45.56 107.64 1.65
CA GLN A 205 46.33 108.44 0.67
C GLN A 205 46.41 107.80 -0.74
N SER A 206 45.90 108.56 -1.72
CA SER A 206 46.41 108.78 -3.10
C SER A 206 46.71 107.61 -4.06
N MET A 207 45.76 107.42 -5.01
CA MET A 207 45.93 107.55 -6.48
C MET A 207 47.11 106.86 -7.21
N LYS A 208 46.82 105.87 -8.09
CA LYS A 208 47.13 105.88 -9.54
C LYS A 208 46.76 104.58 -10.28
N SER A 209 45.95 104.75 -11.34
CA SER A 209 46.12 104.24 -12.73
C SER A 209 46.72 102.84 -12.96
N ARG A 210 46.06 101.99 -13.77
CA ARG A 210 46.24 101.97 -15.24
C ARG A 210 45.40 100.87 -15.92
N VAL A 211 44.74 101.28 -17.00
CA VAL A 211 44.13 100.47 -18.06
C VAL A 211 45.11 99.44 -18.64
N ARG A 212 44.63 98.22 -18.94
CA ARG A 212 45.01 97.52 -20.17
C ARG A 212 44.00 96.44 -20.56
N ASP A 213 43.24 96.74 -21.62
CA ASP A 213 42.72 95.74 -22.54
C ASP A 213 43.88 95.01 -23.22
N THR A 214 43.74 93.71 -23.48
CA THR A 214 44.06 93.10 -24.78
C THR A 214 43.64 91.63 -24.81
N LEU A 215 42.76 91.35 -25.78
CA LEU A 215 42.59 90.13 -26.60
C LEU A 215 42.89 88.76 -25.97
#